data_AF-A0A9D6V9Y3-F1
#
_entry.id   AF-A0A9D6V9Y3-F1
#
_cell.length_a   1.000
_cell.length_b   1.000
_cell.length_c   1.000
_cell.angle_alpha   90.00
_cell.angle_beta   90.00
_cell.angle_gamma   90.00
#
_symmetry.space_group_name_H-M   'P 1'
#
loop_
_entity.id
_entity.type
_entity.pdbx_description
1 polymer ?
#
loop_
_entity_poly.entity_id
_entity_poly.type
_entity_poly.pdbx_seq_one_letter_code
_entity_poly.pdbx_strand_id
1 'polypeptide(L)'
;MSGHADIVAVQYPRGATALVWVDLSTGRVMTNHAGLQMTLRRGVKNWAGHVVHPRDGAVFLSAVYDHFFLSGYPVHWLGVSGLTEVKNTYRV
;
A
#
# COMPACT_ATOMS: atom_id res chain seq x y z
N MET A 1 18.93 -8.89 -7.07
CA MET A 1 18.27 -9.38 -5.84
C MET A 1 16.77 -9.36 -6.10
N SER A 2 16.05 -10.48 -6.02
CA SER A 2 14.60 -10.48 -6.20
C SER A 2 13.97 -9.76 -5.00
N GLY A 3 13.37 -8.59 -5.23
CA GLY A 3 12.63 -7.88 -4.19
C GLY A 3 11.39 -8.68 -3.80
N HIS A 4 11.23 -8.96 -2.51
CA HIS A 4 9.91 -9.24 -1.95
C HIS A 4 9.22 -7.90 -1.69
N ALA A 5 7.96 -7.79 -2.09
CA ALA A 5 7.12 -6.68 -1.66
C ALA A 5 5.77 -7.20 -1.17
N ASP A 6 5.32 -6.61 -0.08
CA ASP A 6 3.96 -6.78 0.42
C ASP A 6 3.05 -5.73 -0.21
N ILE A 7 1.89 -6.18 -0.66
CA ILE A 7 0.85 -5.34 -1.27
C ILE A 7 -0.46 -5.58 -0.54
N VAL A 8 -1.10 -4.51 -0.10
CA VAL A 8 -2.47 -4.52 0.40
C VAL A 8 -3.41 -4.19 -0.76
N ALA A 9 -4.28 -5.13 -1.09
CA ALA A 9 -5.33 -4.95 -2.11
C ALA A 9 -6.67 -4.68 -1.42
N VAL A 10 -7.27 -3.53 -1.70
CA VAL A 10 -8.57 -3.09 -1.14
C VAL A 10 -9.60 -3.07 -2.26
N GLN A 11 -10.70 -3.82 -2.10
CA GLN A 11 -11.79 -3.84 -3.05
C GLN A 11 -12.81 -2.76 -2.72
N TYR A 12 -13.06 -1.85 -3.65
CA TYR A 12 -14.06 -0.80 -3.54
C TYR A 12 -15.43 -1.27 -4.04
N PRO A 13 -16.52 -0.68 -3.51
CA PRO A 13 -17.84 -0.82 -4.13
C PRO A 13 -17.75 -0.46 -5.61
N ARG A 14 -18.33 -1.29 -6.48
CA ARG A 14 -18.30 -1.21 -7.97
C ARG A 14 -17.08 -1.87 -8.64
N GLY A 15 -16.31 -2.70 -7.93
CA GLY A 15 -15.33 -3.61 -8.54
C GLY A 15 -13.96 -2.99 -8.83
N ALA A 16 -13.70 -1.76 -8.38
CA ALA A 16 -12.36 -1.18 -8.45
C ALA A 16 -11.47 -1.75 -7.33
N THR A 17 -10.19 -2.01 -7.62
CA THR A 17 -9.22 -2.51 -6.63
C THR A 17 -8.09 -1.50 -6.46
N ALA A 18 -7.94 -0.97 -5.25
CA ALA A 18 -6.79 -0.17 -4.89
C ALA A 18 -5.67 -1.09 -4.39
N LEU A 19 -4.50 -0.99 -4.99
CA LEU A 19 -3.27 -1.63 -4.51
C LEU A 19 -2.48 -0.60 -3.73
N VAL A 20 -1.95 -1.00 -2.58
CA VAL A 20 -1.11 -0.16 -1.72
C VAL A 20 0.14 -0.95 -1.35
N TRP A 21 1.31 -0.37 -1.61
CA TRP A 21 2.59 -0.95 -1.21
C TRP A 21 3.55 0.17 -0.80
N VAL A 22 4.60 -0.18 -0.09
CA VAL A 22 5.65 0.77 0.29
C VAL A 22 6.92 0.43 -0.50
N ASP A 23 7.46 1.42 -1.19
CA ASP A 23 8.82 1.36 -1.68
C ASP A 23 9.77 1.60 -0.50
N LEU A 24 10.38 0.51 -0.01
CA LEU A 24 11.29 0.54 1.13
C LEU A 24 12.57 1.34 0.86
N SER A 25 12.98 1.47 -0.42
CA SER A 25 14.17 2.24 -0.78
C SER A 25 13.97 3.75 -0.63
N THR A 26 12.74 4.22 -0.87
CA THR A 26 12.39 5.65 -0.80
C THR A 26 11.49 5.99 0.40
N GLY A 27 11.02 5.00 1.15
CA GLY A 27 10.04 5.16 2.22
C GLY A 27 8.69 5.69 1.74
N ARG A 28 8.40 5.56 0.43
CA ARG A 28 7.19 6.13 -0.19
C ARG A 28 6.10 5.10 -0.30
N VAL A 29 4.88 5.52 0.04
CA VAL A 29 3.67 4.76 -0.29
C VAL A 29 3.32 4.94 -1.76
N MET A 30 3.05 3.82 -2.41
CA MET A 30 2.63 3.72 -3.79
C MET A 30 1.22 3.16 -3.84
N THR A 31 0.40 3.69 -4.75
CA THR A 31 -0.94 3.19 -4.98
C THR A 31 -1.39 3.48 -6.41
N ASN A 32 -2.21 2.60 -6.98
CA ASN A 32 -2.88 2.83 -8.27
C ASN A 32 -4.15 3.70 -8.13
N HIS A 33 -4.55 4.08 -6.91
CA HIS A 33 -5.77 4.85 -6.65
C HIS A 33 -5.44 6.28 -6.20
N ALA A 34 -5.60 7.26 -7.10
CA ALA A 34 -5.20 8.66 -6.87
C ALA A 34 -5.83 9.29 -5.62
N GLY A 35 -7.11 8.99 -5.34
CA GLY A 35 -7.81 9.51 -4.16
C GLY A 35 -7.25 9.02 -2.83
N LEU A 36 -6.52 7.89 -2.82
CA LEU A 36 -5.89 7.36 -1.61
C LEU A 36 -4.54 7.99 -1.34
N GLN A 37 -3.86 8.46 -2.38
CA GLN A 37 -2.45 8.83 -2.28
C GLN A 37 -2.21 9.94 -1.25
N MET A 38 -3.09 10.95 -1.23
CA MET A 38 -2.98 12.06 -0.28
C MET A 38 -3.28 11.63 1.16
N THR A 39 -4.24 10.73 1.37
CA THR A 39 -4.58 10.18 2.69
C THR A 39 -3.43 9.34 3.22
N LEU A 40 -2.92 8.41 2.41
CA LEU A 40 -1.83 7.51 2.80
C LEU A 40 -0.53 8.27 3.12
N ARG A 41 -0.23 9.35 2.38
CA ARG A 41 0.93 10.22 2.66
C ARG A 41 0.87 10.90 4.02
N ARG A 42 -0.34 11.23 4.51
CA ARG A 42 -0.53 11.85 5.84
C ARG A 42 -0.35 10.87 6.99
N GLY A 43 -0.33 9.57 6.69
CA GLY A 43 -0.31 8.50 7.67
C GLY A 43 -1.71 7.97 7.97
N VAL A 44 -1.77 6.77 8.53
CA VAL A 44 -3.00 6.06 8.87
C VAL A 44 -2.97 5.71 10.35
N LYS A 45 -4.12 5.78 11.03
CA LYS A 45 -4.23 5.34 12.42
C LYS A 45 -4.23 3.82 12.48
N ASN A 46 -3.36 3.24 13.32
CA ASN A 46 -3.43 1.83 13.66
C ASN A 46 -4.61 1.55 14.61
N TRP A 47 -4.83 0.27 14.93
CA TRP A 47 -5.89 -0.17 15.85
C TRP A 47 -5.80 0.46 17.24
N ALA A 48 -4.62 0.87 17.68
CA ALA A 48 -4.39 1.55 18.97
C ALA A 48 -4.60 3.08 18.88
N GLY A 49 -4.96 3.62 17.71
CA GLY A 49 -5.21 5.04 17.48
C GLY A 49 -3.97 5.88 17.17
N HIS A 50 -2.77 5.27 17.12
CA HIS A 50 -1.53 5.96 16.78
C HIS A 50 -1.39 6.14 15.27
N VAL A 51 -0.93 7.31 14.83
CA VAL A 51 -0.64 7.58 13.42
C VAL A 51 0.67 6.89 13.03
N VAL A 52 0.60 6.04 12.02
CA VAL A 52 1.73 5.35 11.39
C VAL A 52 1.97 5.96 10.02
N HIS A 53 3.22 6.16 9.64
CA HIS A 53 3.62 6.81 8.39
C HIS A 53 4.22 5.81 7.40
N PRO A 54 4.20 6.10 6.08
CA PRO A 54 4.77 5.22 5.06
C PRO A 54 6.21 4.75 5.32
N ARG A 55 7.03 5.59 5.96
CA ARG A 55 8.42 5.27 6.35
C ARG A 55 8.54 4.09 7.32
N ASP A 56 7.45 3.74 8.01
CA ASP A 56 7.39 2.62 8.95
C ASP A 56 7.15 1.28 8.23
N GLY A 57 7.11 1.28 6.88
CA GLY A 57 7.18 0.08 6.04
C GLY A 57 6.02 -0.89 6.25
N ALA A 58 6.33 -2.13 6.62
CA ALA A 58 5.32 -3.18 6.84
C ALA A 58 4.32 -2.82 7.96
N VAL A 59 4.75 -2.08 8.98
CA VAL A 59 3.86 -1.60 10.06
C VAL A 59 2.83 -0.61 9.52
N PHE A 60 3.22 0.20 8.54
CA PHE A 60 2.26 1.07 7.85
C PHE A 60 1.26 0.26 7.01
N LEU A 61 1.73 -0.77 6.29
CA LEU A 61 0.85 -1.64 5.50
C LEU A 61 -0.15 -2.40 6.36
N SER A 62 0.23 -2.88 7.56
CA SER A 62 -0.73 -3.49 8.48
C SER A 62 -1.75 -2.49 8.99
N ALA A 63 -1.33 -1.26 9.32
CA ALA A 63 -2.28 -0.20 9.70
C ALA A 63 -3.25 0.16 8.56
N VAL A 64 -2.79 0.17 7.31
CA VAL A 64 -3.65 0.35 6.12
C VAL A 64 -4.65 -0.80 6.00
N TYR A 65 -4.17 -2.04 6.15
CA TYR A 65 -5.03 -3.22 6.12
C TYR A 65 -6.14 -3.11 7.16
N ASP A 66 -5.79 -2.86 8.42
CA ASP A 66 -6.74 -2.73 9.53
C ASP A 66 -7.75 -1.61 9.27
N HIS A 67 -7.29 -0.45 8.80
CA HIS A 67 -8.16 0.70 8.53
C HIS A 67 -9.27 0.37 7.54
N PHE A 68 -8.94 -0.28 6.42
CA PHE A 68 -9.94 -0.64 5.40
C PHE A 68 -10.80 -1.83 5.83
N PHE A 69 -10.21 -2.83 6.48
CA PHE A 69 -10.93 -4.00 6.99
C PHE A 69 -11.99 -3.58 8.02
N LEU A 70 -11.61 -2.75 9.00
CA LEU A 70 -12.53 -2.24 10.02
C LEU A 70 -13.58 -1.27 9.44
N SER A 71 -13.28 -0.65 8.30
CA SER A 71 -14.25 0.17 7.56
C SER A 71 -15.21 -0.65 6.68
N GLY A 72 -15.12 -1.99 6.72
CA GLY A 72 -16.03 -2.90 6.02
C GLY A 72 -15.65 -3.20 4.57
N TYR A 73 -14.45 -2.81 4.12
CA TYR A 73 -13.98 -3.15 2.77
C TYR A 73 -13.36 -4.56 2.77
N PRO A 74 -13.55 -5.34 1.69
CA PRO A 74 -12.75 -6.54 1.47
C PRO A 74 -11.29 -6.16 1.23
N VAL A 75 -10.38 -6.75 2.01
CA VAL A 75 -8.94 -6.50 1.93
C VAL A 75 -8.19 -7.82 1.81
N HIS A 76 -7.14 -7.84 0.98
CA HIS A 76 -6.26 -8.98 0.82
C HIS A 76 -4.80 -8.56 1.00
N TRP A 77 -4.02 -9.40 1.68
CA TRP A 77 -2.57 -9.27 1.75
C TRP A 77 -1.92 -10.14 0.67
N LEU A 78 -1.09 -9.54 -0.17
CA LEU A 78 -0.42 -10.21 -1.27
C LEU A 78 1.10 -10.10 -1.07
N GLY A 79 1.75 -11.25 -0.88
CA GLY A 79 3.21 -11.34 -0.91
C GLY A 79 3.67 -11.55 -2.35
N VAL A 80 4.41 -10.59 -2.91
CA VAL A 80 4.94 -10.68 -4.28
C VAL A 80 6.43 -10.99 -4.22
N SER A 81 6.81 -12.07 -4.88
CA SER A 81 8.20 -12.52 -5.04
C SER A 81 8.66 -12.18 -6.45
N GLY A 82 9.84 -11.60 -6.61
CA GLY A 82 10.42 -11.40 -7.94
C GLY A 82 9.99 -10.12 -8.65
N LEU A 83 9.65 -9.06 -7.90
CA LEU A 83 9.55 -7.72 -8.48
C LEU A 83 10.92 -7.35 -9.06
N THR A 84 11.00 -7.46 -10.39
CA THR A 84 12.14 -6.98 -11.16
C THR A 84 12.02 -5.46 -11.23
N GLU A 85 13.10 -4.79 -10.88
CA GLU A 85 13.26 -3.33 -10.93
C GLU A 85 12.58 -2.77 -12.20
N VAL A 86 11.50 -2.01 -12.04
CA VAL A 86 10.78 -1.41 -13.18
C VAL A 86 11.68 -0.31 -13.75
N LYS A 87 12.55 -0.67 -14.70
CA LYS A 87 13.20 0.29 -15.58
C LYS A 87 12.13 0.82 -16.54
N ASN A 88 11.46 1.89 -16.13
CA ASN A 88 10.65 2.72 -17.02
C ASN A 88 11.55 3.29 -18.13
N THR A 89 11.69 2.52 -19.21
CA THR A 89 12.34 2.95 -20.44
C THR A 89 11.26 3.03 -21.50
N TYR A 90 10.40 4.04 -21.41
CA TYR A 90 9.56 4.41 -22.54
C TYR A 90 10.45 5.28 -23.45
N ARG A 91 10.87 4.73 -24.59
CA ARG A 91 11.38 5.55 -25.70
C ARG A 91 10.17 6.25 -26.33
N VAL A 92 10.17 7.57 -26.27
CA VAL A 92 9.32 8.45 -27.10
C VAL A 92 9.98 8.56 -28.46
#